data_AF-A0A2G2YR62-F1
#
_entry.id   AF-A0A2G2YR62-F1
#
_cell.length_a   1.000
_cell.length_b   1.000
_cell.length_c   1.000
_cell.angle_alpha   90.00
_cell.angle_beta   90.00
_cell.angle_gamma   90.00
#
_symmetry.space_group_name_H-M   'P 1'
#
loop_
_entity.id
_entity.type
_entity.pdbx_description
1 polymer ?
#
loop_
_entity_poly.entity_id
_entity_poly.type
_entity_poly.pdbx_seq_one_letter_code
_entity_poly.pdbx_strand_id
1 'polypeptide(L)'
;MLTLIIQIVKERRFSGLSPSECLQRELVHKLSTGDATRSQLVKSLPREFSKIDKLQQVLDRIAAYSNPSGMNQGTYKLRTPYWKELDLYHPRWNSKELQVAEERYMQFCNASALTSQLPKWTKIYPPLGGIAKIATCKTVLQIVRAVVFYAVFSDKSNASCAPDDVLLTALHLLYLALDICYMHRGSGDCSCYGDDVIPILALASEELSLSKYGDQSLLSLLVLLMRKYRKENDFVEAGIFDLSSLIGSLLEKFAELQYECKIKLQDLAPDVVNQLAQSVSTGDTNNLEFVPDSDKRKAKARERQAAKMGKMRAQQSEFLKSIDSSAEAGAGDSNLGKERSDPDVRCNYEEATQGMIDLSRRLDMRIMR
;
A
#
# COMPACT_ATOMS: atom_id res chain seq x y z
N MET A 1 -17.48 1.57 11.21
CA MET A 1 -17.92 2.95 11.57
C MET A 1 -16.93 4.01 11.10
N LEU A 2 -15.66 3.99 11.53
CA LEU A 2 -14.66 5.00 11.16
C LEU A 2 -14.46 5.16 9.64
N THR A 3 -14.36 4.04 8.91
CA THR A 3 -14.28 4.01 7.45
C THR A 3 -15.43 4.76 6.78
N LEU A 4 -16.65 4.62 7.31
CA LEU A 4 -17.84 5.30 6.78
C LEU A 4 -17.75 6.81 7.00
N ILE A 5 -17.25 7.26 8.15
CA ILE A 5 -17.04 8.69 8.41
C ILE A 5 -16.04 9.26 7.39
N ILE A 6 -14.91 8.57 7.17
CA ILE A 6 -13.92 9.00 6.16
C ILE A 6 -14.56 9.03 4.77
N GLN A 7 -15.32 8.01 4.38
CA GLN A 7 -16.03 7.94 3.11
C GLN A 7 -16.98 9.12 2.91
N ILE A 8 -17.85 9.41 3.89
CA ILE A 8 -18.79 10.54 3.83
C ILE A 8 -18.03 11.86 3.68
N VAL A 9 -16.97 12.05 4.47
CA VAL A 9 -16.20 13.30 4.48
C VAL A 9 -15.39 13.49 3.19
N LYS A 10 -14.95 12.41 2.55
CA LYS A 10 -14.15 12.44 1.30
C LYS A 10 -14.96 12.33 0.02
N GLU A 11 -16.23 11.94 0.05
CA GLU A 11 -16.96 11.69 -1.18
C GLU A 11 -17.20 12.99 -1.96
N ARG A 12 -16.84 13.00 -3.26
CA ARG A 12 -16.90 14.18 -4.13
C ARG A 12 -17.58 13.94 -5.47
N ARG A 13 -18.07 12.72 -5.74
CA ARG A 13 -18.66 12.35 -7.03
C ARG A 13 -19.78 13.28 -7.49
N PHE A 14 -20.58 13.78 -6.54
CA PHE A 14 -21.70 14.70 -6.82
C PHE A 14 -21.53 16.07 -6.16
N SER A 15 -20.37 16.33 -5.56
CA SER A 15 -20.17 17.44 -4.63
C SER A 15 -18.80 18.09 -4.78
N GLY A 16 -18.10 17.95 -5.90
CA GLY A 16 -16.85 18.69 -6.07
C GLY A 16 -15.96 18.25 -7.23
N LEU A 17 -16.15 17.04 -7.75
CA LEU A 17 -15.40 16.55 -8.91
C LEU A 17 -16.17 16.74 -10.21
N SER A 18 -15.44 17.08 -11.27
CA SER A 18 -15.95 17.04 -12.64
C SER A 18 -16.18 15.60 -13.09
N PRO A 19 -17.05 15.36 -14.11
CA PRO A 19 -17.27 14.02 -14.64
C PRO A 19 -15.99 13.31 -15.10
N SER A 20 -15.00 14.05 -15.61
CA SER A 20 -13.69 13.51 -15.99
C SER A 20 -12.84 13.08 -14.80
N GLU A 21 -12.89 13.81 -13.70
CA GLU A 21 -12.14 13.46 -12.47
C GLU A 21 -12.81 12.28 -11.76
N CYS A 22 -14.14 12.24 -11.72
CA CYS A 22 -14.88 11.07 -11.25
C CYS A 22 -14.50 9.83 -12.07
N LEU A 23 -14.45 9.94 -13.40
CA LEU A 23 -14.03 8.86 -14.27
C LEU A 23 -12.58 8.43 -14.01
N GLN A 24 -11.66 9.37 -13.83
CA GLN A 24 -10.29 9.08 -13.46
C GLN A 24 -10.22 8.29 -12.14
N ARG A 25 -10.91 8.74 -11.09
CA ARG A 25 -10.97 8.05 -9.78
C ARG A 25 -11.46 6.61 -9.94
N GLU A 26 -12.51 6.39 -10.74
CA GLU A 26 -13.07 5.06 -10.98
C GLU A 26 -12.14 4.14 -11.79
N LEU A 27 -11.39 4.69 -12.75
CA LEU A 27 -10.41 3.93 -13.52
C LEU A 27 -9.16 3.61 -12.70
N VAL A 28 -8.67 4.54 -11.86
CA VAL A 28 -7.56 4.29 -10.93
C VAL A 28 -7.93 3.17 -9.98
N HIS A 29 -9.12 3.23 -9.37
CA HIS A 29 -9.64 2.15 -8.52
C HIS A 29 -9.65 0.79 -9.21
N LYS A 30 -10.03 0.73 -10.50
CA LYS A 30 -10.06 -0.55 -11.22
C LYS A 30 -8.68 -1.03 -11.64
N LEU A 31 -7.83 -0.15 -12.15
CA LEU A 31 -6.48 -0.50 -12.61
C LEU A 31 -5.50 -0.77 -11.46
N SER A 32 -5.76 -0.28 -10.25
CA SER A 32 -4.96 -0.61 -9.08
C SER A 32 -5.13 -2.07 -8.67
N THR A 33 -6.29 -2.69 -8.93
CA THR A 33 -6.53 -4.12 -8.65
C THR A 33 -5.91 -5.06 -9.69
N GLY A 34 -5.73 -4.59 -10.92
CA GLY A 34 -5.26 -5.46 -12.01
C GLY A 34 -5.18 -4.75 -13.34
N ASP A 35 -4.34 -5.30 -14.22
CA ASP A 35 -4.29 -4.87 -15.62
C ASP A 35 -5.58 -5.33 -16.31
N ALA A 36 -6.24 -4.45 -17.04
CA ALA A 36 -7.58 -4.72 -17.58
C ALA A 36 -7.69 -4.35 -19.05
N THR A 37 -8.50 -5.09 -19.80
CA THR A 37 -8.85 -4.75 -21.18
C THR A 37 -9.86 -3.60 -21.21
N ARG A 38 -9.98 -2.92 -22.36
CA ARG A 38 -10.99 -1.85 -22.52
C ARG A 38 -12.40 -2.34 -22.20
N SER A 39 -12.74 -3.56 -22.63
CA SER A 39 -14.08 -4.13 -22.42
C SER A 39 -14.33 -4.46 -20.94
N GLN A 40 -13.33 -4.96 -20.22
CA GLN A 40 -13.41 -5.18 -18.77
C GLN A 40 -13.60 -3.85 -18.01
N LEU A 41 -12.83 -2.82 -18.38
CA LEU A 41 -12.97 -1.49 -17.79
C LEU A 41 -14.38 -0.94 -17.97
N VAL A 42 -14.87 -0.89 -19.21
CA VAL A 42 -16.22 -0.39 -19.53
C VAL A 42 -17.32 -1.15 -18.78
N LYS A 43 -17.20 -2.48 -18.66
CA LYS A 43 -18.18 -3.30 -17.92
C LYS A 43 -18.20 -3.01 -16.41
N SER A 44 -17.07 -2.61 -15.84
CA SER A 44 -16.91 -2.37 -14.40
C SER A 44 -17.27 -0.93 -13.95
N LEU A 45 -17.38 -0.02 -14.91
CA LEU A 45 -17.72 1.38 -14.67
C LEU A 45 -19.23 1.57 -14.48
N PRO A 46 -19.65 2.53 -13.64
CA PRO A 46 -21.03 2.99 -13.61
C PRO A 46 -21.52 3.42 -15.00
N ARG A 47 -22.81 3.17 -15.30
CA ARG A 47 -23.43 3.43 -16.62
C ARG A 47 -23.30 4.87 -17.11
N GLU A 48 -23.22 5.82 -16.18
CA GLU A 48 -23.02 7.24 -16.45
C GLU A 48 -21.66 7.50 -17.11
N PHE A 49 -20.62 6.77 -16.72
CA PHE A 49 -19.25 6.99 -17.18
C PHE A 49 -18.91 6.23 -18.47
N SER A 50 -19.60 5.11 -18.76
CA SER A 50 -19.36 4.33 -19.98
C SER A 50 -19.75 5.06 -21.27
N LYS A 51 -20.59 6.09 -21.16
CA LYS A 51 -21.09 6.89 -22.29
C LYS A 51 -20.34 8.21 -22.48
N ILE A 52 -19.34 8.50 -21.65
CA ILE A 52 -18.59 9.74 -21.74
C ILE A 52 -17.60 9.64 -22.89
N ASP A 53 -17.72 10.53 -23.88
CA ASP A 53 -16.84 10.60 -25.06
C ASP A 53 -15.36 10.77 -24.69
N LYS A 54 -15.08 11.28 -23.48
CA LYS A 54 -13.73 11.45 -22.92
C LYS A 54 -13.10 10.18 -22.34
N LEU A 55 -13.78 9.03 -22.38
CA LEU A 55 -13.25 7.79 -21.78
C LEU A 55 -11.86 7.44 -22.29
N GLN A 56 -11.68 7.44 -23.60
CA GLN A 56 -10.39 7.07 -24.20
C GLN A 56 -9.30 8.08 -23.83
N GLN A 57 -9.63 9.37 -23.87
CA GLN A 57 -8.71 10.45 -23.51
C GLN A 57 -8.21 10.32 -22.05
N VAL A 58 -9.11 10.07 -21.11
CA VAL A 58 -8.75 9.87 -19.70
C VAL A 58 -7.94 8.59 -19.52
N LEU A 59 -8.33 7.51 -20.21
CA LEU A 59 -7.62 6.23 -20.13
C LEU A 59 -6.19 6.32 -20.66
N ASP A 60 -5.97 6.97 -21.80
CA ASP A 60 -4.64 7.14 -22.40
C ASP A 60 -3.72 7.99 -21.52
N ARG A 61 -4.31 8.96 -20.80
CA ARG A 61 -3.63 9.81 -19.82
C ARG A 61 -3.16 9.03 -18.60
N ILE A 62 -4.00 8.18 -18.02
CA ILE A 62 -3.71 7.52 -16.73
C ILE A 62 -3.09 6.13 -16.86
N ALA A 63 -3.25 5.48 -18.01
CA ALA A 63 -2.84 4.11 -18.23
C ALA A 63 -1.91 3.97 -19.44
N ALA A 64 -0.99 3.01 -19.36
CA ALA A 64 -0.16 2.58 -20.46
C ALA A 64 -0.81 1.37 -21.14
N TYR A 65 -1.08 1.48 -22.44
CA TYR A 65 -1.61 0.37 -23.23
C TYR A 65 -0.50 -0.58 -23.64
N SER A 66 -0.70 -1.87 -23.39
CA SER A 66 0.15 -2.95 -23.88
C SER A 66 -0.55 -3.64 -25.04
N ASN A 67 0.11 -3.69 -26.20
CA ASN A 67 -0.44 -4.35 -27.38
C ASN A 67 -0.70 -5.84 -27.12
N PRO A 68 -1.73 -6.42 -27.74
CA PRO A 68 -1.96 -7.87 -27.68
C PRO A 68 -0.75 -8.62 -28.26
N SER A 69 -0.40 -9.74 -27.65
CA SER A 69 0.71 -10.58 -28.09
C SER A 69 0.35 -12.05 -27.95
N GLY A 70 0.29 -12.76 -29.08
CA GLY A 70 -0.15 -14.15 -29.15
C GLY A 70 -1.57 -14.32 -28.60
N MET A 71 -1.71 -15.11 -27.53
CA MET A 71 -2.99 -15.36 -26.84
C MET A 71 -3.37 -14.24 -25.86
N ASN A 72 -2.47 -13.32 -25.54
CA ASN A 72 -2.73 -12.25 -24.57
C ASN A 72 -3.44 -11.07 -25.25
N GLN A 73 -4.60 -10.69 -24.70
CA GLN A 73 -5.35 -9.51 -25.13
C GLN A 73 -4.61 -8.22 -24.77
N GLY A 74 -4.92 -7.14 -25.48
CA GLY A 74 -4.37 -5.81 -25.16
C GLY A 74 -4.92 -5.30 -23.84
N THR A 75 -4.03 -4.93 -22.92
CA THR A 75 -4.37 -4.52 -21.56
C THR A 75 -3.85 -3.13 -21.23
N TYR A 76 -4.58 -2.43 -20.37
CA TYR A 76 -4.18 -1.17 -19.77
C TYR A 76 -3.56 -1.43 -18.41
N LYS A 77 -2.42 -0.77 -18.15
CA LYS A 77 -1.73 -0.79 -16.85
C LYS A 77 -1.69 0.61 -16.28
N LEU A 78 -1.93 0.77 -14.98
CA LEU A 78 -1.86 2.07 -14.33
C LEU A 78 -0.45 2.65 -14.47
N ARG A 79 -0.34 3.90 -14.92
CA ARG A 79 0.95 4.60 -15.00
C ARG A 79 1.41 4.97 -13.60
N THR A 80 2.71 4.90 -13.38
CA THR A 80 3.31 5.15 -12.07
C THR A 80 2.89 6.46 -11.37
N PRO A 81 2.82 7.63 -12.05
CA PRO A 81 2.41 8.88 -11.42
C PRO A 81 0.97 8.91 -10.90
N TYR A 82 0.11 7.97 -11.30
CA TYR A 82 -1.29 7.91 -10.86
C TYR A 82 -1.51 6.99 -9.67
N TRP A 83 -0.49 6.28 -9.17
CA TRP A 83 -0.60 5.56 -7.90
C TRP A 83 -0.82 6.51 -6.71
N LYS A 84 -0.40 7.78 -6.83
CA LYS A 84 -0.67 8.82 -5.83
C LYS A 84 -2.15 9.23 -5.73
N GLU A 85 -2.96 8.82 -6.71
CA GLU A 85 -4.41 9.07 -6.76
C GLU A 85 -5.20 7.87 -6.20
N LEU A 86 -4.51 6.84 -5.70
CA LEU A 86 -5.14 5.67 -5.11
C LEU A 86 -5.89 6.06 -3.83
N ASP A 87 -7.21 5.92 -3.87
CA ASP A 87 -8.07 6.19 -2.72
C ASP A 87 -8.39 4.90 -1.96
N LEU A 88 -7.73 4.68 -0.82
CA LEU A 88 -7.99 3.53 0.06
C LEU A 88 -9.42 3.51 0.63
N TYR A 89 -10.09 4.66 0.64
CA TYR A 89 -11.44 4.82 1.18
C TYR A 89 -12.51 4.87 0.09
N HIS A 90 -12.21 4.40 -1.12
CA HIS A 90 -13.20 4.34 -2.19
C HIS A 90 -14.44 3.53 -1.78
N PRO A 91 -15.68 4.02 -1.96
CA PRO A 91 -16.89 3.33 -1.49
C PRO A 91 -17.15 1.97 -2.14
N ARG A 92 -16.56 1.70 -3.31
CA ARG A 92 -16.77 0.46 -4.07
C ARG A 92 -15.73 -0.63 -3.78
N TRP A 93 -14.86 -0.44 -2.79
CA TRP A 93 -13.92 -1.47 -2.39
C TRP A 93 -14.64 -2.69 -1.81
N ASN A 94 -14.16 -3.88 -2.17
CA ASN A 94 -14.33 -5.06 -1.33
C ASN A 94 -12.99 -5.42 -0.68
N SER A 95 -13.02 -6.18 0.42
CA SER A 95 -11.83 -6.49 1.21
C SER A 95 -10.71 -7.14 0.39
N LYS A 96 -11.06 -8.01 -0.56
CA LYS A 96 -10.09 -8.70 -1.41
C LYS A 96 -9.48 -7.76 -2.45
N GLU A 97 -10.30 -6.93 -3.08
CA GLU A 97 -9.84 -5.92 -4.04
C GLU A 97 -8.91 -4.90 -3.39
N LEU A 98 -9.24 -4.43 -2.17
CA LEU A 98 -8.42 -3.48 -1.43
C LEU A 98 -7.05 -4.09 -1.10
N GLN A 99 -7.02 -5.31 -0.58
CA GLN A 99 -5.76 -6.02 -0.30
C GLN A 99 -4.89 -6.15 -1.56
N VAL A 100 -5.47 -6.56 -2.68
CA VAL A 100 -4.74 -6.66 -3.96
C VAL A 100 -4.20 -5.31 -4.42
N ALA A 101 -4.97 -4.23 -4.22
CA ALA A 101 -4.53 -2.88 -4.56
C ALA A 101 -3.37 -2.42 -3.68
N GLU A 102 -3.37 -2.74 -2.39
CA GLU A 102 -2.28 -2.44 -1.45
C GLU A 102 -1.01 -3.21 -1.80
N GLU A 103 -1.11 -4.50 -2.08
CA GLU A 103 0.03 -5.33 -2.50
C GLU A 103 0.65 -4.80 -3.80
N ARG A 104 -0.18 -4.43 -4.78
CA ARG A 104 0.31 -3.83 -6.03
C ARG A 104 0.92 -2.45 -5.78
N TYR A 105 0.31 -1.61 -4.94
CA TYR A 105 0.90 -0.32 -4.56
C TYR A 105 2.30 -0.53 -3.98
N MET A 106 2.46 -1.49 -3.07
CA MET A 106 3.77 -1.85 -2.50
C MET A 106 4.77 -2.27 -3.59
N GLN A 107 4.35 -3.11 -4.54
CA GLN A 107 5.21 -3.55 -5.65
C GLN A 107 5.64 -2.41 -6.59
N PHE A 108 4.78 -1.43 -6.85
CA PHE A 108 5.06 -0.35 -7.80
C PHE A 108 5.69 0.89 -7.15
N CYS A 109 5.36 1.17 -5.89
CA CYS A 109 5.80 2.35 -5.16
C CYS A 109 6.87 2.07 -4.10
N ASN A 110 7.17 0.80 -3.78
CA ASN A 110 8.09 0.38 -2.71
C ASN A 110 7.80 1.04 -1.35
N ALA A 111 6.53 1.35 -1.11
CA ALA A 111 6.05 2.02 0.10
C ALA A 111 4.68 1.45 0.49
N SER A 112 4.33 1.53 1.77
CA SER A 112 3.02 1.08 2.22
C SER A 112 1.96 2.07 1.76
N ALA A 113 0.90 1.57 1.12
CA ALA A 113 -0.22 2.41 0.72
C ALA A 113 -0.87 3.05 1.95
N LEU A 114 -0.92 2.31 3.06
CA LEU A 114 -1.54 2.74 4.31
C LEU A 114 -0.89 3.99 4.88
N THR A 115 0.44 4.10 4.86
CA THR A 115 1.15 5.30 5.36
C THR A 115 1.35 6.38 4.29
N SER A 116 1.33 6.01 3.01
CA SER A 116 1.60 6.94 1.91
C SER A 116 0.35 7.61 1.33
N GLN A 117 -0.77 6.88 1.26
CA GLN A 117 -2.05 7.32 0.67
C GLN A 117 -3.01 7.81 1.74
N LEU A 118 -2.56 8.78 2.53
CA LEU A 118 -3.36 9.36 3.60
C LEU A 118 -4.58 10.10 3.02
N PRO A 119 -5.74 10.05 3.70
CA PRO A 119 -6.94 10.74 3.25
C PRO A 119 -6.76 12.26 3.30
N LYS A 120 -7.01 12.93 2.17
CA LYS A 120 -6.90 14.39 2.03
C LYS A 120 -8.25 15.04 1.80
N TRP A 121 -8.39 16.26 2.31
CA TRP A 121 -9.51 17.14 2.04
C TRP A 121 -9.39 17.76 0.64
N THR A 122 -10.47 17.69 -0.11
CA THR A 122 -10.58 18.30 -1.43
C THR A 122 -11.78 19.24 -1.47
N LYS A 123 -11.70 20.25 -2.34
CA LYS A 123 -12.73 21.28 -2.50
C LYS A 123 -14.09 20.62 -2.72
N ILE A 124 -15.06 21.05 -1.93
CA ILE A 124 -16.44 20.56 -1.99
C ILE A 124 -17.36 21.67 -2.52
N TYR A 125 -18.49 21.27 -3.08
CA TYR A 125 -19.58 22.15 -3.48
C TYR A 125 -19.99 22.98 -2.26
N PRO A 126 -19.93 24.33 -2.33
CA PRO A 126 -19.99 25.17 -1.13
C PRO A 126 -21.15 24.91 -0.17
N PRO A 127 -22.39 24.63 -0.65
CA PRO A 127 -23.52 24.28 0.23
C PRO A 127 -23.29 23.02 1.10
N LEU A 128 -22.36 22.15 0.72
CA LEU A 128 -21.99 20.95 1.46
C LEU A 128 -20.73 21.14 2.32
N GLY A 129 -20.21 22.36 2.44
CA GLY A 129 -19.03 22.67 3.27
C GLY A 129 -19.14 22.21 4.72
N GLY A 130 -20.36 22.18 5.27
CA GLY A 130 -20.64 21.69 6.62
C GLY A 130 -20.23 20.23 6.88
N ILE A 131 -20.02 19.41 5.84
CA ILE A 131 -19.51 18.04 5.97
C ILE A 131 -18.14 18.00 6.66
N ALA A 132 -17.31 19.03 6.48
CA ALA A 132 -16.03 19.16 7.15
C ALA A 132 -16.16 19.04 8.68
N LYS A 133 -17.25 19.61 9.25
CA LYS A 133 -17.54 19.58 10.68
C LYS A 133 -17.69 18.18 11.26
N ILE A 134 -18.07 17.20 10.43
CA ILE A 134 -18.25 15.81 10.89
C ILE A 134 -16.91 15.27 11.37
N ALA A 135 -15.83 15.45 10.60
CA ALA A 135 -14.50 14.95 10.95
C ALA A 135 -13.84 15.72 12.11
N THR A 136 -14.17 17.00 12.27
CA THR A 136 -13.52 17.92 13.21
C THR A 136 -14.35 18.20 14.47
N CYS A 137 -15.48 17.50 14.66
CA CYS A 137 -16.33 17.66 15.85
C CYS A 137 -15.75 16.99 17.09
N LYS A 138 -16.25 17.41 18.26
CA LYS A 138 -15.88 16.84 19.57
C LYS A 138 -16.09 15.33 19.62
N THR A 139 -17.17 14.80 19.03
CA THR A 139 -17.46 13.36 19.05
C THR A 139 -16.38 12.55 18.32
N VAL A 140 -15.93 12.99 17.15
CA VAL A 140 -14.84 12.29 16.42
C VAL A 140 -13.55 12.33 17.23
N LEU A 141 -13.23 13.48 17.85
CA LEU A 141 -12.09 13.57 18.75
C LEU A 141 -12.16 12.54 19.89
N GLN A 142 -13.32 12.42 20.55
CA GLN A 142 -13.50 11.46 21.65
C GLN A 142 -13.37 10.01 21.17
N ILE A 143 -13.90 9.69 19.98
CA ILE A 143 -13.76 8.36 19.38
C ILE A 143 -12.29 8.04 19.11
N VAL A 144 -11.56 8.96 18.44
CA VAL A 144 -10.14 8.77 18.13
C VAL A 144 -9.34 8.61 19.43
N ARG A 145 -9.59 9.47 20.41
CA ARG A 145 -8.94 9.43 21.72
C ARG A 145 -9.15 8.10 22.43
N ALA A 146 -10.37 7.58 22.42
CA ALA A 146 -10.68 6.28 23.01
C ALA A 146 -9.92 5.15 22.31
N VAL A 147 -9.90 5.14 20.97
CA VAL A 147 -9.16 4.12 20.19
C VAL A 147 -7.66 4.16 20.50
N VAL A 148 -7.05 5.35 20.50
CA VAL A 148 -5.63 5.52 20.86
C VAL A 148 -5.38 5.11 22.31
N PHE A 149 -6.26 5.48 23.25
CA PHE A 149 -6.16 5.09 24.64
C PHE A 149 -6.09 3.56 24.80
N TYR A 150 -7.02 2.83 24.19
CA TYR A 150 -7.01 1.36 24.24
C TYR A 150 -5.78 0.77 23.55
N ALA A 151 -5.31 1.37 22.45
CA ALA A 151 -4.08 0.92 21.79
C ALA A 151 -2.82 1.13 22.65
N VAL A 152 -2.75 2.22 23.44
CA VAL A 152 -1.64 2.49 24.34
C VAL A 152 -1.65 1.51 25.52
N PHE A 153 -2.78 1.41 26.23
CA PHE A 153 -2.86 0.76 27.55
C PHE A 153 -3.42 -0.66 27.56
N SER A 154 -3.85 -1.22 26.43
CA SER A 154 -4.19 -2.64 26.38
C SER A 154 -2.92 -3.48 26.44
N ASP A 155 -2.83 -4.34 27.45
CA ASP A 155 -1.85 -5.42 27.51
C ASP A 155 -2.19 -6.50 26.47
N LYS A 156 -1.16 -7.09 25.85
CA LYS A 156 -1.31 -8.17 24.85
C LYS A 156 -2.01 -9.43 25.41
N SER A 157 -2.10 -9.56 26.74
CA SER A 157 -2.81 -10.63 27.44
C SER A 157 -4.31 -10.38 27.64
N ASN A 158 -4.79 -9.16 27.42
CA ASN A 158 -6.19 -8.79 27.61
C ASN A 158 -6.91 -8.72 26.25
N ALA A 159 -8.08 -9.38 26.16
CA ALA A 159 -8.91 -9.48 24.96
C ALA A 159 -9.55 -8.15 24.47
N SER A 160 -9.10 -7.00 24.95
CA SER A 160 -9.72 -5.67 24.77
C SER A 160 -8.82 -4.67 24.05
N CYS A 161 -7.87 -5.14 23.23
CA CYS A 161 -7.08 -4.25 22.37
C CYS A 161 -7.94 -3.77 21.20
N ALA A 162 -7.81 -2.50 20.82
CA ALA A 162 -8.33 -2.05 19.53
C ALA A 162 -7.55 -2.79 18.42
N PRO A 163 -8.21 -3.46 17.47
CA PRO A 163 -7.51 -4.08 16.33
C PRO A 163 -6.67 -3.04 15.59
N ASP A 164 -5.51 -3.45 15.05
CA ASP A 164 -4.58 -2.55 14.35
C ASP A 164 -5.26 -1.77 13.22
N ASP A 165 -6.18 -2.41 12.49
CA ASP A 165 -6.99 -1.77 11.44
C ASP A 165 -7.88 -0.63 11.97
N VAL A 166 -8.41 -0.79 13.20
CA VAL A 166 -9.25 0.23 13.85
C VAL A 166 -8.39 1.40 14.28
N LEU A 167 -7.21 1.14 14.86
CA LEU A 167 -6.25 2.17 15.24
C LEU A 167 -5.80 2.97 14.01
N LEU A 168 -5.37 2.28 12.97
CA LEU A 168 -4.92 2.90 11.73
C LEU A 168 -6.02 3.76 11.09
N THR A 169 -7.24 3.24 11.02
CA THR A 169 -8.37 4.00 10.48
C THR A 169 -8.69 5.23 11.34
N ALA A 170 -8.54 5.15 12.67
CA ALA A 170 -8.69 6.30 13.55
C ALA A 170 -7.62 7.37 13.32
N LEU A 171 -6.37 6.96 13.11
CA LEU A 171 -5.27 7.87 12.77
C LEU A 171 -5.46 8.51 11.40
N HIS A 172 -5.99 7.79 10.42
CA HIS A 172 -6.36 8.34 9.10
C HIS A 172 -7.51 9.34 9.21
N LEU A 173 -8.53 9.06 10.04
CA LEU A 173 -9.60 10.03 10.29
C LEU A 173 -9.06 11.29 10.96
N LEU A 174 -8.14 11.14 11.91
CA LEU A 174 -7.46 12.26 12.56
C LEU A 174 -6.64 13.07 11.56
N TYR A 175 -5.89 12.41 10.68
CA TYR A 175 -5.13 13.06 9.62
C TYR A 175 -6.04 13.89 8.72
N LEU A 176 -7.14 13.31 8.26
CA LEU A 176 -8.13 14.01 7.42
C LEU A 176 -8.71 15.24 8.15
N ALA A 177 -8.99 15.12 9.45
CA ALA A 177 -9.50 16.22 10.24
C ALA A 177 -8.47 17.37 10.39
N LEU A 178 -7.19 17.05 10.57
CA LEU A 178 -6.12 18.06 10.58
C LEU A 178 -5.91 18.69 9.20
N ASP A 179 -6.00 17.90 8.13
CA ASP A 179 -5.91 18.40 6.75
C ASP A 179 -7.06 19.37 6.43
N ILE A 180 -8.27 19.08 6.90
CA ILE A 180 -9.41 20.01 6.86
C ILE A 180 -9.06 21.32 7.57
N CYS A 181 -8.51 21.26 8.79
CA CYS A 181 -8.16 22.46 9.55
C CYS A 181 -7.10 23.30 8.82
N TYR A 182 -6.09 22.64 8.25
CA TYR A 182 -5.05 23.29 7.47
C TYR A 182 -5.62 24.07 6.27
N MET A 183 -6.50 23.42 5.50
CA MET A 183 -7.12 24.03 4.32
C MET A 183 -8.05 25.19 4.68
N HIS A 184 -8.75 25.12 5.82
CA HIS A 184 -9.60 26.22 6.28
C HIS A 184 -8.79 27.44 6.72
N ARG A 185 -7.61 27.24 7.33
CA ARG A 185 -6.71 28.34 7.72
C ARG A 185 -6.18 29.12 6.52
N GLY A 186 -5.90 28.42 5.41
CA GLY A 186 -5.35 29.04 4.19
C GLY A 186 -6.38 29.76 3.31
N SER A 187 -7.67 29.45 3.42
CA SER A 187 -8.69 29.94 2.49
C SER A 187 -9.33 31.27 2.88
N GLY A 188 -9.20 31.75 4.13
CA GLY A 188 -9.92 32.93 4.64
C GLY A 188 -11.45 32.80 4.68
N ASP A 189 -12.01 31.82 3.98
CA ASP A 189 -13.44 31.50 3.91
C ASP A 189 -13.89 30.75 5.17
N CYS A 190 -13.96 31.47 6.29
CA CYS A 190 -14.50 30.98 7.55
C CYS A 190 -16.04 30.96 7.55
N SER A 191 -16.67 30.41 6.51
CA SER A 191 -18.15 30.34 6.46
C SER A 191 -18.74 29.11 7.14
N CYS A 192 -17.91 28.09 7.40
CA CYS A 192 -18.39 26.84 7.97
C CYS A 192 -18.57 26.94 9.48
N TYR A 193 -17.68 27.60 10.22
CA TYR A 193 -17.82 27.72 11.67
C TYR A 193 -18.36 29.10 12.04
N GLY A 194 -19.47 29.13 12.81
CA GLY A 194 -19.95 30.37 13.42
C GLY A 194 -19.12 30.78 14.64
N ASP A 195 -18.32 29.86 15.19
CA ASP A 195 -17.38 30.07 16.29
C ASP A 195 -15.95 29.90 15.77
N ASP A 196 -15.02 30.79 16.12
CA ASP A 196 -13.61 30.77 15.71
C ASP A 196 -12.82 29.51 16.13
N VAL A 197 -13.46 28.55 16.79
CA VAL A 197 -12.83 27.42 17.47
C VAL A 197 -13.19 26.09 16.79
N ILE A 198 -12.20 25.42 16.20
CA ILE A 198 -12.35 24.06 15.70
C ILE A 198 -12.16 23.06 16.86
N PRO A 199 -13.18 22.27 17.25
CA PRO A 199 -13.11 21.44 18.46
C PRO A 199 -11.96 20.44 18.49
N ILE A 200 -11.61 19.86 17.34
CA ILE A 200 -10.54 18.86 17.28
C ILE A 200 -9.16 19.43 17.64
N LEU A 201 -8.93 20.71 17.37
CA LEU A 201 -7.70 21.40 17.74
C LEU A 201 -7.79 21.85 19.20
N ALA A 202 -8.82 22.63 19.52
CA ALA A 202 -8.99 23.24 20.84
C ALA A 202 -8.98 22.23 22.00
N LEU A 203 -9.57 21.05 21.79
CA LEU A 203 -9.72 20.02 22.82
C LEU A 203 -8.64 18.93 22.73
N ALA A 204 -7.69 19.00 21.79
CA ALA A 204 -6.61 18.01 21.68
C ALA A 204 -5.68 18.03 22.90
N SER A 205 -5.45 19.22 23.45
CA SER A 205 -4.63 19.45 24.64
C SER A 205 -5.38 19.24 25.96
N GLU A 206 -6.72 19.22 25.93
CA GLU A 206 -7.56 19.04 27.12
C GLU A 206 -7.29 17.68 27.76
N GLU A 207 -6.97 17.69 29.04
CA GLU A 207 -6.73 16.49 29.82
C GLU A 207 -8.05 15.91 30.31
N LEU A 208 -8.15 14.58 30.26
CA LEU A 208 -9.27 13.86 30.83
C LEU A 208 -8.72 12.94 31.89
N SER A 209 -9.32 13.00 33.07
CA SER A 209 -8.90 12.17 34.18
C SER A 209 -9.32 10.73 33.96
N LEU A 210 -8.34 9.88 33.72
CA LEU A 210 -8.53 8.44 33.68
C LEU A 210 -8.00 7.85 34.97
N SER A 211 -8.92 7.51 35.87
CA SER A 211 -8.74 7.06 37.25
C SER A 211 -7.61 6.05 37.53
N LYS A 212 -7.07 5.36 36.52
CA LYS A 212 -5.97 4.39 36.65
C LYS A 212 -4.67 4.77 35.93
N TYR A 213 -4.70 5.69 34.96
CA TYR A 213 -3.57 5.98 34.06
C TYR A 213 -3.17 7.47 34.07
N GLY A 214 -3.70 8.21 35.04
CA GLY A 214 -3.53 9.66 35.16
C GLY A 214 -4.32 10.43 34.11
N ASP A 215 -4.12 11.73 34.14
CA ASP A 215 -4.76 12.67 33.24
C ASP A 215 -4.01 12.64 31.90
N GLN A 216 -4.69 12.23 30.83
CA GLN A 216 -4.07 12.02 29.51
C GLN A 216 -4.81 12.83 28.47
N SER A 217 -4.12 13.70 27.72
CA SER A 217 -4.67 14.40 26.54
C SER A 217 -4.56 13.54 25.27
N LEU A 218 -5.17 13.95 24.15
CA LEU A 218 -4.93 13.25 22.88
C LEU A 218 -3.44 13.30 22.50
N LEU A 219 -2.80 14.45 22.70
CA LEU A 219 -1.38 14.64 22.39
C LEU A 219 -0.47 13.72 23.23
N SER A 220 -0.74 13.59 24.53
CA SER A 220 0.06 12.68 25.38
C SER A 220 -0.14 11.22 24.98
N LEU A 221 -1.37 10.81 24.65
CA LEU A 221 -1.67 9.48 24.15
C LEU A 221 -0.95 9.16 22.84
N LEU A 222 -0.95 10.09 21.88
CA LEU A 222 -0.24 9.93 20.61
C LEU A 222 1.29 9.83 20.82
N VAL A 223 1.87 10.63 21.71
CA VAL A 223 3.30 10.53 22.08
C VAL A 223 3.61 9.17 22.70
N LEU A 224 2.78 8.68 23.62
CA LEU A 224 2.94 7.35 24.21
C LEU A 224 2.82 6.24 23.16
N LEU A 225 1.85 6.35 22.26
CA LEU A 225 1.65 5.41 21.15
C LEU A 225 2.87 5.38 20.21
N MET A 226 3.36 6.55 19.81
CA MET A 226 4.56 6.68 18.97
C MET A 226 5.76 5.99 19.63
N ARG A 227 6.00 6.25 20.93
CA ARG A 227 7.10 5.62 21.68
C ARG A 227 6.93 4.11 21.81
N LYS A 228 5.69 3.62 21.94
CA LYS A 228 5.37 2.18 21.97
C LYS A 228 5.76 1.50 20.66
N TYR A 229 5.31 2.03 19.51
CA TYR A 229 5.63 1.44 18.20
C TYR A 229 7.10 1.62 17.80
N ARG A 230 7.77 2.70 18.21
CA ARG A 230 9.22 2.86 18.01
C ARG A 230 9.99 1.70 18.65
N LYS A 231 9.68 1.38 19.91
CA LYS A 231 10.33 0.29 20.65
C LYS A 231 10.02 -1.09 20.06
N GLU A 232 8.82 -1.30 19.53
CA GLU A 232 8.43 -2.57 18.91
C GLU A 232 9.10 -2.79 17.55
N ASN A 233 9.28 -1.73 16.77
CA ASN A 233 9.98 -1.76 15.48
C ASN A 233 11.49 -2.08 15.63
N ASP A 234 12.10 -1.83 16.79
CA ASP A 234 13.50 -2.20 17.05
C ASP A 234 13.71 -3.74 17.12
N PHE A 235 12.65 -4.52 17.35
CA PHE A 235 12.71 -5.99 17.46
C PHE A 235 12.31 -6.73 16.19
N VAL A 236 11.65 -6.08 15.23
CA VAL A 236 11.12 -6.70 14.00
C VAL A 236 11.75 -6.02 12.80
N GLU A 237 12.39 -6.83 11.94
CA GLU A 237 13.00 -6.40 10.68
C GLU A 237 12.08 -5.42 9.94
N ALA A 238 12.57 -4.18 9.76
CA ALA A 238 11.81 -3.00 9.35
C ALA A 238 10.79 -3.30 8.25
N GLY A 239 9.54 -3.51 8.66
CA GLY A 239 8.42 -3.57 7.75
C GLY A 239 8.28 -2.22 7.04
N ILE A 240 7.83 -2.26 5.79
CA ILE A 240 7.56 -1.09 4.95
C ILE A 240 6.44 -0.19 5.55
N PHE A 241 5.80 -0.61 6.64
CA PHE A 241 4.75 0.09 7.36
C PHE A 241 5.30 0.67 8.68
N ASP A 242 5.59 1.97 8.70
CA ASP A 242 6.06 2.67 9.91
C ASP A 242 4.96 3.54 10.52
N LEU A 243 4.27 2.97 11.52
CA LEU A 243 3.23 3.65 12.28
C LEU A 243 3.80 4.76 13.18
N SER A 244 5.05 4.62 13.66
CA SER A 244 5.70 5.65 14.48
C SER A 244 5.89 6.93 13.67
N SER A 245 6.36 6.81 12.42
CA SER A 245 6.49 7.98 11.53
C SER A 245 5.15 8.62 11.19
N LEU A 246 4.08 7.84 10.97
CA LEU A 246 2.75 8.39 10.76
C LEU A 246 2.27 9.21 11.95
N ILE A 247 2.41 8.67 13.17
CA ILE A 247 2.04 9.38 14.40
C ILE A 247 2.90 10.62 14.59
N GLY A 248 4.20 10.56 14.30
CA GLY A 248 5.10 11.71 14.29
C GLY A 248 4.57 12.84 13.39
N SER A 249 4.21 12.52 12.14
CA SER A 249 3.67 13.52 11.20
C SER A 249 2.34 14.14 11.66
N LEU A 250 1.52 13.40 12.42
CA LEU A 250 0.29 13.91 13.02
C LEU A 250 0.60 14.92 14.13
N LEU A 251 1.56 14.60 15.00
CA LEU A 251 2.01 15.49 16.07
C LEU A 251 2.62 16.78 15.52
N GLU A 252 3.41 16.69 14.44
CA GLU A 252 3.94 17.84 13.71
C GLU A 252 2.80 18.74 13.19
N LYS A 253 1.79 18.16 12.53
CA LYS A 253 0.62 18.92 12.05
C LYS A 253 -0.12 19.63 13.17
N PHE A 254 -0.26 19.01 14.35
CA PHE A 254 -0.86 19.69 15.51
C PHE A 254 -0.03 20.91 15.94
N ALA A 255 1.29 20.79 15.99
CA ALA A 255 2.19 21.89 16.37
C ALA A 255 2.19 23.04 15.35
N GLU A 256 1.99 22.75 14.06
CA GLU A 256 1.86 23.76 13.00
C GLU A 256 0.51 24.49 13.04
N LEU A 257 -0.56 23.77 13.38
CA LEU A 257 -1.93 24.29 13.34
C LEU A 257 -2.29 25.11 14.56
N GLN A 258 -1.80 24.74 15.75
CA GLN A 258 -2.18 25.40 17.00
C GLN A 258 -0.99 25.59 17.95
N TYR A 259 -0.84 26.82 18.46
CA TYR A 259 0.26 27.19 19.34
C TYR A 259 0.21 26.50 20.71
N GLU A 260 -0.98 26.34 21.31
CA GLU A 260 -1.12 25.61 22.58
C GLU A 260 -0.72 24.14 22.45
N CYS A 261 -1.01 23.51 21.31
CA CYS A 261 -0.54 22.16 21.00
C CYS A 261 0.98 22.12 20.92
N LYS A 262 1.61 23.12 20.28
CA LYS A 262 3.07 23.21 20.19
C LYS A 262 3.74 23.32 21.56
N ILE A 263 3.24 24.17 22.46
CA ILE A 263 3.77 24.29 23.83
C ILE A 263 3.69 22.94 24.55
N LYS A 264 2.50 22.34 24.55
CA LYS A 264 2.29 21.05 25.25
C LYS A 264 3.17 19.93 24.66
N LEU A 265 3.41 19.94 23.35
CA LEU A 265 4.31 18.98 22.71
C LEU A 265 5.78 19.21 23.06
N GLN A 266 6.21 20.45 23.28
CA GLN A 266 7.57 20.74 23.77
C GLN A 266 7.82 20.12 25.15
N ASP A 267 6.81 20.15 26.02
CA ASP A 267 6.89 19.54 27.35
C ASP A 267 6.86 18.01 27.29
N LEU A 268 6.00 17.43 26.45
CA LEU A 268 5.78 15.98 26.37
C LEU A 268 6.87 15.24 25.57
N ALA A 269 7.34 15.84 24.47
CA ALA A 269 8.23 15.23 23.48
C ALA A 269 9.05 16.31 22.73
N PRO A 270 10.07 16.90 23.37
CA PRO A 270 10.89 17.96 22.77
C PRO A 270 11.62 17.49 21.51
N ASP A 271 11.92 16.19 21.40
CA ASP A 271 12.55 15.55 20.25
C ASP A 271 11.71 15.69 18.97
N VAL A 272 10.39 15.56 19.06
CA VAL A 272 9.47 15.68 17.91
C VAL A 272 9.40 17.13 17.42
N VAL A 273 9.36 18.10 18.33
CA VAL A 273 9.29 19.53 17.97
C VAL A 273 10.62 20.05 17.44
N ASN A 274 11.75 19.52 17.91
CA ASN A 274 13.07 19.91 17.42
C ASN A 274 13.34 19.42 15.99
N GLN A 275 12.81 18.26 15.60
CA GLN A 275 12.85 17.78 14.21
C GLN A 275 12.10 18.72 13.26
N LEU A 276 10.98 19.29 13.71
CA LEU A 276 10.21 20.29 12.96
C LEU A 276 11.04 21.58 12.72
N ALA A 277 11.76 22.06 13.73
CA ALA A 277 12.61 23.26 13.60
C ALA A 277 13.76 23.08 12.59
N GLN A 278 14.28 21.86 12.44
CA GLN A 278 15.36 21.54 11.49
C GLN A 278 14.83 21.41 10.05
N SER A 279 13.62 20.89 9.86
CA SER A 279 13.00 20.75 8.52
C SER A 279 12.70 22.08 7.82
N VAL A 280 12.40 23.14 8.59
CA VAL A 280 12.09 24.48 8.07
C VAL A 280 13.34 25.23 7.56
N SER A 281 14.54 24.81 7.97
CA SER A 281 15.81 25.43 7.53
C SER A 281 16.33 24.88 6.19
N THR A 282 15.73 23.83 5.63
CA THR A 282 16.13 23.25 4.33
C THR A 282 15.11 23.62 3.24
N GLY A 283 14.88 24.92 3.08
CA GLY A 283 14.13 25.45 1.95
C GLY A 283 14.99 25.45 0.69
N ASP A 284 15.07 24.32 -0.01
CA ASP A 284 15.41 24.30 -1.43
C ASP A 284 14.84 23.04 -2.13
N THR A 285 13.81 23.30 -2.94
CA THR A 285 13.55 22.71 -4.25
C THR A 285 14.00 21.27 -4.48
N ASN A 286 13.27 20.29 -3.95
CA ASN A 286 13.26 18.95 -4.52
C ASN A 286 11.86 18.61 -5.01
N ASN A 287 11.60 19.03 -6.25
CA ASN A 287 10.72 18.31 -7.14
C ASN A 287 11.06 16.82 -7.01
N LEU A 288 10.08 16.00 -6.63
CA LEU A 288 10.18 14.56 -6.76
C LEU A 288 10.19 14.24 -8.26
N GLU A 289 11.33 14.46 -8.88
CA GLU A 289 11.62 14.02 -10.23
C GLU A 289 11.63 12.50 -10.19
N PHE A 290 10.52 11.94 -10.66
CA PHE A 290 10.33 10.52 -10.82
C PHE A 290 11.25 10.04 -11.95
N VAL A 291 12.53 9.85 -11.65
CA VAL A 291 13.47 9.21 -12.56
C VAL A 291 13.03 7.75 -12.73
N PRO A 292 12.81 7.28 -13.96
CA PRO A 292 12.27 5.94 -14.17
C PRO A 292 13.32 4.89 -13.77
N ASP A 293 12.98 4.12 -12.73
CA ASP A 293 13.66 2.91 -12.23
C ASP A 293 13.71 1.74 -13.26
N SER A 294 13.44 2.00 -14.54
CA SER A 294 13.52 0.99 -15.61
C SER A 294 14.96 0.54 -15.84
N ASP A 295 15.94 1.43 -15.68
CA ASP A 295 17.34 1.13 -15.99
C ASP A 295 18.02 0.30 -14.90
N LYS A 296 17.70 0.55 -13.62
CA LYS A 296 18.18 -0.28 -12.50
C LYS A 296 17.63 -1.71 -12.57
N ARG A 297 16.37 -1.88 -12.98
CA ARG A 297 15.75 -3.21 -13.18
C ARG A 297 16.38 -3.96 -14.36
N LYS A 298 16.67 -3.25 -15.46
CA LYS A 298 17.33 -3.83 -16.65
C LYS A 298 18.79 -4.22 -16.35
N ALA A 299 19.50 -3.45 -15.54
CA ALA A 299 20.85 -3.77 -15.09
C ALA A 299 20.88 -5.03 -14.21
N LYS A 300 19.99 -5.11 -13.20
CA LYS A 300 19.92 -6.28 -12.28
C LYS A 300 19.49 -7.57 -13.01
N ALA A 301 18.68 -7.45 -14.06
CA ALA A 301 18.32 -8.59 -14.92
C ALA A 301 19.51 -9.07 -15.78
N ARG A 302 20.29 -8.15 -16.35
CA ARG A 302 21.50 -8.48 -17.13
C ARG A 302 22.58 -9.11 -16.26
N GLU A 303 22.75 -8.64 -15.03
CA GLU A 303 23.69 -9.22 -14.06
C GLU A 303 23.31 -10.67 -13.71
N ARG A 304 22.01 -10.95 -13.47
CA ARG A 304 21.53 -12.32 -13.24
C ARG A 304 21.75 -13.23 -14.44
N GLN A 305 21.54 -12.72 -15.67
CA GLN A 305 21.82 -13.47 -16.90
C GLN A 305 23.33 -13.74 -17.07
N ALA A 306 24.18 -12.75 -16.78
CA ALA A 306 25.63 -12.89 -16.83
C ALA A 306 26.16 -13.90 -15.80
N ALA A 307 25.62 -13.87 -14.56
CA ALA A 307 25.97 -14.84 -13.52
C ALA A 307 25.58 -16.28 -13.92
N LYS A 308 24.40 -16.46 -14.53
CA LYS A 308 23.95 -17.77 -15.03
C LYS A 308 24.81 -18.27 -16.20
N MET A 309 25.18 -17.38 -17.12
CA MET A 309 26.12 -17.67 -18.23
C MET A 309 27.52 -18.00 -17.72
N GLY A 310 27.99 -17.30 -16.68
CA GLY A 310 29.27 -17.57 -16.02
C GLY A 310 29.30 -18.96 -15.38
N LYS A 311 28.24 -19.33 -14.64
CA LYS A 311 28.10 -20.66 -14.05
C LYS A 311 28.03 -21.76 -15.11
N MET A 312 27.31 -21.52 -16.21
CA MET A 312 27.22 -22.47 -17.33
C MET A 312 28.58 -22.67 -18.03
N ARG A 313 29.35 -21.59 -18.25
CA ARG A 313 30.70 -21.67 -18.82
C ARG A 313 31.68 -22.39 -17.90
N ALA A 314 31.61 -22.11 -16.60
CA ALA A 314 32.44 -22.80 -15.61
C ALA A 314 32.19 -24.32 -15.63
N GLN A 315 30.91 -24.73 -15.61
CA GLN A 315 30.53 -26.15 -15.69
C GLN A 315 30.95 -26.81 -17.01
N GLN A 316 30.81 -26.10 -18.15
CA GLN A 316 31.30 -26.62 -19.43
C GLN A 316 32.82 -26.78 -19.46
N SER A 317 33.57 -25.82 -18.89
CA SER A 317 35.03 -25.92 -18.82
C SER A 317 35.52 -27.02 -17.88
N GLU A 318 34.79 -27.26 -16.78
CA GLU A 318 35.06 -28.35 -15.84
C GLU A 318 34.78 -29.71 -16.47
N PHE A 319 33.69 -29.82 -17.25
CA PHE A 319 33.36 -31.00 -18.04
C PHE A 319 34.43 -31.30 -19.11
N LEU A 320 34.88 -30.30 -19.86
CA LEU A 320 35.95 -30.49 -20.86
C LEU A 320 37.27 -30.96 -20.22
N LYS A 321 37.64 -30.39 -19.06
CA LYS A 321 38.81 -30.86 -18.31
C LYS A 321 38.67 -32.30 -17.83
N SER A 322 37.45 -32.74 -17.47
CA SER A 322 37.21 -34.13 -17.08
C SER A 322 37.36 -35.11 -18.25
N ILE A 323 37.01 -34.68 -19.48
CA ILE A 323 37.19 -35.48 -20.70
C ILE A 323 38.66 -35.61 -21.06
N ASP A 324 39.43 -34.51 -21.02
CA ASP A 324 40.85 -34.53 -21.36
C ASP A 324 41.66 -35.37 -20.35
N SER A 325 41.28 -35.35 -19.06
CA SER A 325 41.89 -36.22 -18.04
C SER A 325 41.60 -37.72 -18.22
N SER A 326 40.54 -38.07 -18.97
CA SER A 326 40.19 -39.45 -19.31
C SER A 326 40.83 -39.93 -20.62
N ALA A 327 41.39 -39.03 -21.44
CA ALA A 327 42.04 -39.37 -22.71
C ALA A 327 43.56 -39.64 -22.56
N GLU A 328 44.16 -39.24 -21.44
CA GLU A 328 45.60 -39.38 -21.16
C GLU A 328 45.95 -40.58 -20.25
N ALA A 329 44.96 -41.38 -19.81
CA ALA A 329 45.18 -42.56 -18.96
C ALA A 329 44.57 -43.82 -19.60
N GLY A 330 45.26 -44.42 -20.57
CA GLY A 330 44.88 -45.75 -21.06
C GLY A 330 45.44 -46.19 -22.41
N ALA A 331 46.77 -46.14 -22.60
CA ALA A 331 47.44 -46.92 -23.64
C ALA A 331 48.46 -47.85 -22.97
N GLY A 332 48.15 -49.15 -22.84
CA GLY A 332 49.12 -50.12 -22.36
C GLY A 332 48.54 -51.40 -21.77
N ASP A 333 48.29 -52.34 -22.67
CA ASP A 333 48.61 -53.77 -22.55
C ASP A 333 47.58 -54.79 -22.03
N SER A 334 47.63 -55.89 -22.78
CA SER A 334 46.92 -57.16 -22.89
C SER A 334 46.60 -57.89 -21.56
N ASN A 335 45.66 -58.85 -21.45
CA ASN A 335 45.44 -60.02 -22.29
C ASN A 335 44.23 -60.85 -21.76
N LEU A 336 43.65 -61.69 -22.65
CA LEU A 336 42.99 -62.98 -22.40
C LEU A 336 41.69 -63.09 -21.55
N GLY A 337 40.60 -63.46 -22.24
CA GLY A 337 40.11 -64.83 -22.11
C GLY A 337 38.75 -65.10 -21.44
N LYS A 338 37.70 -65.02 -22.26
CA LYS A 338 36.64 -66.05 -22.46
C LYS A 338 35.57 -66.33 -21.38
N GLU A 339 34.33 -66.21 -21.87
CA GLU A 339 33.20 -67.18 -21.84
C GLU A 339 31.95 -66.87 -20.98
N ARG A 340 30.82 -66.68 -21.72
CA ARG A 340 29.40 -67.07 -21.44
C ARG A 340 28.69 -66.44 -20.22
N SER A 341 27.44 -65.93 -20.27
CA SER A 341 26.23 -66.25 -21.05
C SER A 341 25.23 -65.07 -21.01
N ASP A 342 24.40 -64.93 -22.05
CA ASP A 342 23.16 -64.11 -22.15
C ASP A 342 21.99 -64.71 -21.32
N PRO A 343 20.75 -64.13 -21.24
CA PRO A 343 20.27 -62.78 -21.64
C PRO A 343 19.26 -62.11 -20.63
N ASP A 344 18.66 -61.01 -21.09
CA ASP A 344 17.36 -60.38 -20.74
C ASP A 344 17.24 -59.49 -19.49
N VAL A 345 17.11 -58.16 -19.70
CA VAL A 345 15.92 -57.37 -19.29
C VAL A 345 15.79 -56.15 -20.22
N ARG A 346 14.67 -56.09 -20.94
CA ARG A 346 14.16 -54.96 -21.72
C ARG A 346 13.31 -54.10 -20.78
N CYS A 347 13.63 -52.81 -20.59
CA CYS A 347 12.75 -51.88 -19.86
C CYS A 347 12.12 -50.85 -20.80
N ASN A 348 10.78 -50.93 -20.90
CA ASN A 348 9.88 -50.07 -21.65
C ASN A 348 9.76 -48.66 -21.03
N TYR A 349 9.69 -47.63 -21.88
CA TYR A 349 9.31 -46.26 -21.53
C TYR A 349 7.90 -45.92 -22.04
N GLU A 350 6.88 -46.68 -21.62
CA GLU A 350 5.47 -46.40 -22.00
C GLU A 350 4.48 -46.35 -20.80
N GLU A 351 4.95 -46.30 -19.55
CA GLU A 351 4.04 -46.33 -18.39
C GLU A 351 3.77 -44.97 -17.70
N ALA A 352 4.41 -43.88 -18.13
CA ALA A 352 4.22 -42.57 -17.48
C ALA A 352 3.04 -41.74 -18.04
N THR A 353 2.51 -42.09 -19.21
CA THR A 353 1.44 -41.32 -19.88
C THR A 353 0.04 -41.87 -19.63
N GLN A 354 -0.11 -43.09 -19.12
CA GLN A 354 -1.42 -43.70 -18.86
C GLN A 354 -2.01 -43.37 -17.48
N GLY A 355 -1.17 -42.99 -16.50
CA GLY A 355 -1.61 -42.65 -15.14
C GLY A 355 -2.30 -41.28 -14.99
N MET A 356 -2.06 -40.33 -15.91
CA MET A 356 -2.71 -39.00 -15.85
C MET A 356 -4.07 -38.94 -16.56
N ILE A 357 -4.37 -39.90 -17.44
CA ILE A 357 -5.65 -39.95 -18.17
C ILE A 357 -6.74 -40.61 -17.30
N ASP A 358 -6.37 -41.54 -16.41
CA ASP A 358 -7.32 -42.27 -15.59
C ASP A 358 -7.76 -41.52 -14.31
N LEU A 359 -6.97 -40.53 -13.86
CA LEU A 359 -7.36 -39.64 -12.76
C LEU A 359 -8.40 -38.59 -13.19
N SER A 360 -8.38 -38.18 -14.46
CA SER A 360 -9.33 -37.20 -15.02
C SER A 360 -10.73 -37.80 -15.20
N ARG A 361 -10.84 -39.10 -15.52
CA ARG A 361 -12.13 -39.79 -15.66
C ARG A 361 -12.82 -40.15 -14.34
N ARG A 362 -12.09 -40.19 -13.21
CA ARG A 362 -12.65 -40.48 -11.88
C ARG A 362 -13.19 -39.26 -11.13
N LEU A 363 -12.89 -38.04 -11.58
CA LEU A 363 -13.43 -36.80 -11.00
C LEU A 363 -14.75 -36.35 -11.64
N ASP A 364 -14.99 -36.66 -12.92
CA ASP A 364 -16.23 -36.29 -13.61
C ASP A 364 -17.46 -37.16 -13.26
N MET A 365 -17.28 -38.34 -12.67
CA MET A 365 -18.41 -39.20 -12.22
C MET A 365 -18.87 -38.92 -10.78
N ARG A 366 -18.28 -37.96 -10.06
CA ARG A 366 -18.67 -37.61 -8.68
C ARG A 366 -19.44 -36.29 -8.57
N ILE A 367 -19.77 -35.64 -9.70
CA ILE A 367 -20.56 -34.39 -9.76
C ILE A 367 -21.98 -34.61 -10.35
N MET A 368 -22.36 -35.85 -10.67
CA MET A 368 -23.74 -36.19 -11.09
C MET A 368 -24.40 -37.27 -10.23
N ARG A 369 -24.40 -37.10 -8.91
CA ARG A 369 -25.40 -37.70 -8.01
C ARG A 369 -25.81 -36.73 -6.92
#